data_AF-A0A4P6F125-F1
#
_entry.id   AF-A0A4P6F125-F1
#
_cell.length_a   1.000
_cell.length_b   1.000
_cell.length_c   1.000
_cell.angle_alpha   90.00
_cell.angle_beta   90.00
_cell.angle_gamma   90.00
#
_symmetry.space_group_name_H-M   'P 1'
#
loop_
_entity.id
_entity.type
_entity.pdbx_description
1 polymer ?
#
loop_
_entity_poly.entity_id
_entity_poly.type
_entity_poly.pdbx_seq_one_letter_code
_entity_poly.pdbx_strand_id
1 'polypeptide(L)'
;MSQRKTYLLVDGENIDATLGMNVLGRRPNPDERPRWDRITAFAASVWGQDVVPLFFLNASSGQMPMPFVQALLAMGYRPIPLSGSGTEKVVDVGIQRTLDALADRDGDVLLASHDGDFLPQIETLLGSDRKVGLLAFREFVNAKFAELGARGLETFDLEGDANAFTTLLPRVRIIPLEEFDPLRYL
;
A
#
# COMPACT_ATOMS: atom_id res chain seq x y z
N MET A 1 -16.13 21.17 11.65
CA MET A 1 -15.42 19.90 11.84
C MET A 1 -14.46 19.73 10.69
N SER A 2 -13.20 19.37 10.93
CA SER A 2 -12.27 19.05 9.85
C SER A 2 -12.84 17.90 9.02
N GLN A 3 -12.82 18.00 7.69
CA GLN A 3 -13.16 16.86 6.84
C GLN A 3 -12.17 15.72 7.14
N ARG A 4 -12.69 14.53 7.45
CA ARG A 4 -11.89 13.33 7.75
C ARG A 4 -11.06 12.97 6.53
N LYS A 5 -9.80 12.56 6.74
CA LYS A 5 -8.83 12.29 5.68
C LYS A 5 -8.34 10.85 5.75
N THR A 6 -7.95 10.33 4.59
CA THR A 6 -7.27 9.04 4.45
C THR A 6 -5.76 9.26 4.35
N TYR A 7 -5.00 8.75 5.32
CA TYR A 7 -3.56 8.66 5.23
C TYR A 7 -3.20 7.38 4.45
N LEU A 8 -2.71 7.55 3.22
CA LEU A 8 -2.22 6.45 2.40
C LEU A 8 -0.72 6.32 2.63
N LEU A 9 -0.27 5.21 3.22
CA LEU A 9 1.15 4.92 3.47
C LEU A 9 1.60 3.87 2.47
N VAL A 10 2.52 4.22 1.57
CA VAL A 10 2.99 3.32 0.51
C VAL A 10 4.40 2.82 0.79
N ASP A 11 4.50 1.50 0.87
CA ASP A 11 5.76 0.76 0.85
C ASP A 11 6.05 0.31 -0.59
N GLY A 12 6.65 1.23 -1.36
CA GLY A 12 6.90 0.98 -2.78
C GLY A 12 7.89 -0.15 -3.05
N GLU A 13 8.87 -0.34 -2.16
CA GLU A 13 9.88 -1.39 -2.29
C GLU A 13 9.26 -2.76 -2.03
N ASN A 14 8.43 -2.91 -0.99
CA ASN A 14 7.72 -4.15 -0.72
C ASN A 14 6.76 -4.53 -1.86
N ILE A 15 6.01 -3.56 -2.42
CA ILE A 15 5.12 -3.81 -3.55
C ILE A 15 5.91 -4.25 -4.80
N ASP A 16 6.99 -3.54 -5.15
CA ASP A 16 7.82 -3.86 -6.33
C ASP A 16 8.52 -5.23 -6.16
N ALA A 17 9.00 -5.53 -4.95
CA ALA A 17 9.61 -6.81 -4.63
C ALA A 17 8.61 -7.96 -4.70
N THR A 18 7.40 -7.79 -4.17
CA THR A 18 6.35 -8.81 -4.20
C THR A 18 5.88 -9.07 -5.63
N LEU A 19 5.66 -8.02 -6.41
CA LEU A 19 5.35 -8.11 -7.83
C LEU A 19 6.45 -8.85 -8.59
N GLY A 20 7.72 -8.47 -8.39
CA GLY A 20 8.82 -9.08 -9.11
C GLY A 20 9.03 -10.55 -8.75
N MET A 21 9.11 -10.85 -7.45
CA MET A 21 9.51 -12.18 -6.98
C MET A 21 8.35 -13.18 -7.01
N ASN A 22 7.16 -12.79 -6.55
CA ASN A 22 6.05 -13.72 -6.32
C ASN A 22 5.04 -13.75 -7.48
N VAL A 23 4.91 -12.66 -8.24
CA VAL A 23 3.98 -12.60 -9.38
C VAL A 23 4.67 -12.87 -10.71
N LEU A 24 5.81 -12.22 -10.97
CA LEU A 24 6.47 -12.29 -12.28
C LEU A 24 7.65 -13.28 -12.34
N GLY A 25 8.22 -13.65 -11.18
CA GLY A 25 9.45 -14.44 -11.10
C GLY A 25 10.69 -13.73 -11.67
N ARG A 26 10.62 -12.40 -11.88
CA ARG A 26 11.70 -11.55 -12.39
C ARG A 26 11.45 -10.09 -12.02
N ARG A 27 12.47 -9.24 -12.19
CA ARG A 27 12.30 -7.79 -12.02
C ARG A 27 11.19 -7.26 -12.95
N PRO A 28 10.22 -6.48 -12.44
CA PRO A 28 9.16 -5.90 -13.27
C PRO A 28 9.71 -4.82 -14.19
N ASN A 29 9.25 -4.82 -15.43
CA ASN A 29 9.47 -3.74 -16.38
C ASN A 29 8.68 -2.49 -15.96
N PRO A 30 9.05 -1.29 -16.43
CA PRO A 30 8.35 -0.06 -16.06
C PRO A 30 6.84 -0.06 -16.33
N ASP A 31 6.39 -0.72 -17.40
CA ASP A 31 5.00 -0.86 -17.82
C ASP A 31 4.21 -1.90 -17.01
N GLU A 32 4.90 -2.82 -16.33
CA GLU A 32 4.30 -3.83 -15.45
C GLU A 32 4.14 -3.32 -14.01
N ARG A 33 4.78 -2.19 -13.67
CA ARG A 33 4.71 -1.59 -12.34
C ARG A 33 3.34 -0.98 -12.08
N PRO A 34 2.94 -0.86 -10.80
CA PRO A 34 1.70 -0.21 -10.45
C PRO A 34 1.65 1.24 -10.93
N ARG A 35 0.48 1.62 -11.44
CA ARG A 35 0.07 2.99 -11.70
C ARG A 35 -0.30 3.65 -10.39
N TRP A 36 0.68 4.33 -9.79
CA TRP A 36 0.53 5.02 -8.49
C TRP A 36 -0.61 6.06 -8.49
N ASP A 37 -0.87 6.69 -9.64
CA ASP A 37 -2.03 7.57 -9.82
C ASP A 37 -3.36 6.86 -9.54
N ARG A 38 -3.50 5.60 -9.95
CA ARG A 38 -4.71 4.80 -9.71
C ARG A 38 -4.84 4.37 -8.26
N ILE A 39 -3.72 4.09 -7.58
CA ILE A 39 -3.70 3.79 -6.14
C ILE A 39 -4.21 4.97 -5.32
N THR A 40 -3.76 6.20 -5.65
CA THR A 40 -4.26 7.40 -4.96
C THR A 40 -5.74 7.67 -5.27
N ALA A 41 -6.17 7.47 -6.52
CA ALA A 41 -7.57 7.61 -6.91
C ALA A 41 -8.46 6.60 -6.17
N PHE A 42 -8.01 5.35 -6.05
CA PHE A 42 -8.68 4.32 -5.27
C PHE A 42 -8.80 4.73 -3.80
N ALA A 43 -7.71 5.16 -3.17
CA ALA A 43 -7.70 5.61 -1.77
C ALA A 43 -8.67 6.78 -1.51
N ALA A 44 -8.89 7.67 -2.49
CA ALA A 44 -9.88 8.73 -2.37
C ALA A 44 -11.31 8.22 -2.46
N SER A 45 -11.54 7.23 -3.34
CA SER A 45 -12.86 6.68 -3.61
C SER A 45 -13.36 5.72 -2.52
N VAL A 46 -12.48 4.91 -1.94
CA VAL A 46 -12.85 3.79 -1.05
C VAL A 46 -13.64 4.26 0.17
N TRP A 47 -13.28 5.42 0.73
CA TRP A 47 -13.99 6.03 1.86
C TRP A 47 -14.57 7.41 1.56
N GLY A 48 -14.44 7.91 0.33
CA GLY A 48 -14.97 9.21 -0.10
C GLY A 48 -14.33 10.39 0.62
N GLN A 49 -13.00 10.37 0.77
CA GLN A 49 -12.24 11.33 1.58
C GLN A 49 -11.05 11.91 0.82
N ASP A 50 -10.57 13.08 1.28
CA ASP A 50 -9.28 13.61 0.85
C ASP A 50 -8.15 12.67 1.29
N VAL A 51 -7.18 12.47 0.41
CA VAL A 51 -6.04 11.58 0.65
C VAL A 51 -4.80 12.39 1.00
N VAL A 52 -4.04 11.90 1.97
CA VAL A 52 -2.67 12.32 2.27
C VAL A 52 -1.74 11.18 1.82
N PRO A 53 -1.25 11.19 0.57
CA PRO A 53 -0.45 10.11 0.02
C PRO A 53 1.03 10.24 0.39
N LEU A 54 1.50 9.35 1.26
CA LEU A 54 2.87 9.30 1.77
C LEU A 54 3.61 8.13 1.12
N PHE A 55 4.73 8.39 0.46
CA PHE A 55 5.51 7.38 -0.23
C PHE A 55 6.89 7.24 0.41
N PHE A 56 7.18 6.10 1.03
CA PHE A 56 8.42 5.90 1.77
C PHE A 56 9.51 5.34 0.86
N LEU A 57 10.72 5.87 0.96
CA LEU A 57 11.85 5.53 0.09
C LEU A 57 13.12 5.31 0.92
N ASN A 58 13.87 4.26 0.61
CA ASN A 58 15.19 4.06 1.18
C ASN A 58 16.22 4.94 0.46
N ALA A 59 16.86 5.83 1.23
CA ALA A 59 17.89 6.77 0.80
C ALA A 59 19.23 6.53 1.52
N SER A 60 19.43 5.36 2.15
CA SER A 60 20.64 5.05 2.93
C SER A 60 21.93 5.04 2.09
N SER A 61 21.83 4.85 0.77
CA SER A 61 22.97 4.95 -0.16
C SER A 61 23.42 6.40 -0.43
N GLY A 62 22.65 7.40 0.03
CA GLY A 62 22.85 8.82 -0.31
C GLY A 62 22.44 9.17 -1.74
N GLN A 63 21.93 8.21 -2.52
CA GLN A 63 21.44 8.43 -3.89
C GLN A 63 19.93 8.26 -3.95
N MET A 64 19.27 9.12 -4.72
CA MET A 64 17.83 9.08 -4.95
C MET A 64 17.53 8.96 -6.44
N PRO A 65 16.57 8.11 -6.85
CA PRO A 65 16.11 8.05 -8.24
C PRO A 65 15.25 9.29 -8.55
N MET A 66 15.91 10.42 -8.83
CA MET A 66 15.25 11.72 -9.01
C MET A 66 14.10 11.71 -10.03
N PRO A 67 14.19 11.03 -11.19
CA PRO A 67 13.05 10.94 -12.11
C PRO A 67 11.81 10.30 -11.48
N PHE A 68 12.00 9.27 -10.65
CA PHE A 68 10.90 8.62 -9.94
C PHE A 68 10.32 9.53 -8.86
N VAL A 69 11.17 10.23 -8.10
CA VAL A 69 10.72 11.22 -7.09
C VAL A 69 9.91 12.35 -7.74
N GLN A 70 10.35 12.85 -8.90
CA GLN A 70 9.62 13.88 -9.65
C GLN A 70 8.27 13.38 -10.14
N ALA A 71 8.19 12.13 -10.62
CA ALA A 71 6.92 11.52 -11.01
C ALA A 71 5.95 11.42 -9.81
N LEU A 72 6.43 10.99 -8.63
CA LEU A 72 5.64 10.96 -7.40
C LEU A 72 5.07 12.34 -7.05
N LEU A 73 5.91 13.38 -7.06
CA LEU A 73 5.49 14.76 -6.79
C LEU A 73 4.45 15.25 -7.81
N ALA A 74 4.62 14.95 -9.10
CA ALA A 74 3.68 15.31 -10.15
C ALA A 74 2.31 14.62 -9.98
N MET A 75 2.29 13.42 -9.39
CA MET A 75 1.06 12.70 -9.03
C MET A 75 0.47 13.14 -7.69
N GLY A 76 1.09 14.09 -6.98
CA GLY A 76 0.61 14.60 -5.70
C GLY A 76 1.04 13.78 -4.48
N TYR A 77 1.90 12.76 -4.65
CA TYR A 77 2.52 12.06 -3.51
C TYR A 77 3.45 13.00 -2.75
N ARG A 78 3.60 12.74 -1.45
CA ARG A 78 4.70 13.24 -0.63
C ARG A 78 5.77 12.15 -0.48
N PRO A 79 6.89 12.22 -1.23
CA PRO A 79 8.01 11.32 -1.03
C PRO A 79 8.67 11.57 0.33
N ILE A 80 8.98 10.50 1.05
CA ILE A 80 9.64 10.48 2.35
C ILE A 80 10.91 9.63 2.22
N PRO A 81 12.02 10.21 1.74
CA PRO A 81 13.31 9.55 1.74
C PRO A 81 13.82 9.40 3.18
N LEU A 82 14.19 8.19 3.57
CA LEU A 82 14.72 7.85 4.89
C LEU A 82 16.09 7.21 4.75
N SER A 83 17.02 7.58 5.62
CA SER A 83 18.39 7.07 5.63
C SER A 83 18.77 6.58 7.01
N GLY A 84 19.48 5.46 7.08
CA GLY A 84 19.99 4.84 8.30
C GLY A 84 21.50 4.71 8.25
N SER A 85 22.12 4.35 9.37
CA SER A 85 23.58 4.22 9.49
C SER A 85 24.10 2.79 9.27
N GLY A 86 23.20 1.83 9.03
CA GLY A 86 23.53 0.41 8.89
C GLY A 86 22.50 -0.35 8.05
N THR A 87 22.23 -1.61 8.43
CA THR A 87 21.26 -2.51 7.75
C THR A 87 19.82 -2.29 8.22
N GLU A 88 19.51 -1.07 8.67
CA GLU A 88 18.19 -0.74 9.18
C GLU A 88 17.19 -0.79 8.02
N LYS A 89 16.04 -1.45 8.24
CA LYS A 89 14.91 -1.37 7.33
C LYS A 89 14.22 0.00 7.50
N VAL A 90 14.86 1.04 6.98
CA VAL A 90 14.45 2.44 7.23
C VAL A 90 13.04 2.76 6.77
N VAL A 91 12.57 2.10 5.70
CA VAL A 91 11.19 2.23 5.18
C VAL A 91 10.20 1.68 6.21
N ASP A 92 10.39 0.42 6.64
CA ASP A 92 9.55 -0.23 7.65
C ASP A 92 9.50 0.60 8.93
N VAL A 93 10.64 1.04 9.44
CA VAL A 93 10.72 1.89 10.65
C VAL A 93 9.99 3.22 10.44
N GLY A 94 10.11 3.82 9.26
CA GLY A 94 9.40 5.05 8.91
C GLY A 94 7.89 4.89 8.91
N ILE A 95 7.40 3.79 8.33
CA ILE A 95 5.98 3.46 8.28
C ILE A 95 5.47 3.17 9.69
N GLN A 96 6.16 2.33 10.47
CA GLN A 96 5.81 2.03 11.86
C GLN A 96 5.67 3.29 12.71
N ARG A 97 6.68 4.18 12.67
CA ARG A 97 6.65 5.47 13.39
C ARG A 97 5.49 6.36 12.94
N THR A 98 5.13 6.30 11.65
CA THR A 98 4.01 7.07 11.12
C THR A 98 2.67 6.49 11.59
N LEU A 99 2.51 5.17 11.59
CA LEU A 99 1.32 4.48 12.11
C LEU A 99 1.13 4.76 13.61
N ASP A 100 2.20 4.66 14.41
CA ASP A 100 2.20 4.99 15.84
C ASP A 100 1.74 6.44 16.06
N ALA A 101 2.30 7.37 15.30
CA ALA A 101 1.91 8.77 15.35
C ALA A 101 0.45 9.01 14.93
N LEU A 102 -0.09 8.18 14.03
CA LEU A 102 -1.49 8.28 13.60
C LEU A 102 -2.46 7.76 14.65
N ALA A 103 -2.04 6.89 15.58
CA ALA A 103 -2.90 6.40 16.66
C ALA A 103 -3.49 7.54 17.51
N ASP A 104 -2.72 8.62 17.70
CA ASP A 104 -3.13 9.81 18.47
C ASP A 104 -3.72 10.94 17.59
N ARG A 105 -4.00 10.67 16.31
CA ARG A 105 -4.54 11.66 15.35
C ARG A 105 -5.83 11.18 14.71
N ASP A 106 -6.72 12.13 14.43
CA ASP A 106 -7.91 11.88 13.60
C ASP A 106 -7.50 11.53 12.16
N GLY A 107 -8.12 10.51 11.61
CA GLY A 107 -7.91 10.09 10.23
C GLY A 107 -7.97 8.59 10.07
N ASP A 108 -8.36 8.18 8.87
CA ASP A 108 -8.41 6.79 8.46
C ASP A 108 -7.08 6.43 7.77
N VAL A 109 -6.71 5.14 7.81
CA VAL A 109 -5.36 4.71 7.39
C VAL A 109 -5.48 3.60 6.35
N LEU A 110 -4.91 3.84 5.17
CA LEU A 110 -4.75 2.82 4.14
C LEU A 110 -3.26 2.50 3.99
N LEU A 111 -2.85 1.32 4.44
CA LEU A 111 -1.47 0.84 4.30
C LEU A 111 -1.33 0.03 3.01
N ALA A 112 -0.46 0.43 2.10
CA ALA A 112 -0.13 -0.32 0.90
C ALA A 112 1.20 -1.07 1.10
N SER A 113 1.11 -2.31 1.60
CA SER A 113 2.23 -3.22 1.83
C SER A 113 1.72 -4.65 2.06
N HIS A 114 2.61 -5.64 1.93
CA HIS A 114 2.37 -7.04 2.28
C HIS A 114 3.04 -7.44 3.60
N ASP A 115 3.87 -6.57 4.17
CA ASP A 115 4.72 -6.92 5.32
C ASP A 115 3.92 -7.11 6.62
N GLY A 116 4.15 -8.25 7.28
CA GLY A 116 3.59 -8.58 8.59
C GLY A 116 4.18 -7.77 9.74
N ASP A 117 5.32 -7.10 9.53
CA ASP A 117 6.01 -6.29 10.56
C ASP A 117 5.18 -5.08 11.02
N PHE A 118 4.10 -4.72 10.30
CA PHE A 118 3.16 -3.64 10.68
C PHE A 118 1.97 -4.10 11.51
N LEU A 119 1.82 -5.41 11.75
CA LEU A 119 0.66 -5.98 12.43
C LEU A 119 0.38 -5.32 13.79
N PRO A 120 1.37 -5.10 14.69
CA PRO A 120 1.10 -4.50 16.00
C PRO A 120 0.46 -3.10 15.89
N GLN A 121 0.95 -2.27 14.97
CA GLN A 121 0.42 -0.91 14.77
C GLN A 121 -0.97 -0.93 14.16
N ILE A 122 -1.24 -1.85 13.23
CA ILE A 122 -2.58 -2.03 12.66
C ILE A 122 -3.57 -2.47 13.73
N GLU A 123 -3.18 -3.39 14.63
CA GLU A 123 -4.03 -3.80 15.76
C GLU A 123 -4.37 -2.64 16.71
N THR A 124 -3.40 -1.77 17.00
CA THR A 124 -3.62 -0.56 17.80
C THR A 124 -4.61 0.38 17.13
N LEU A 125 -4.46 0.61 15.83
CA LEU A 125 -5.33 1.50 15.05
C LEU A 125 -6.78 1.00 14.99
N LEU A 126 -6.99 -0.31 14.83
CA LEU A 126 -8.31 -0.95 14.83
C LEU A 126 -9.06 -0.84 16.18
N GLY A 127 -8.36 -0.51 17.27
CA GLY A 127 -8.98 -0.29 18.58
C GLY A 127 -9.77 1.02 18.72
N SER A 128 -9.91 1.80 17.64
CA SER A 128 -10.56 3.11 17.62
C SER A 128 -11.67 3.18 16.56
N ASP A 129 -12.47 4.26 16.54
CA ASP A 129 -13.53 4.50 15.54
C ASP A 129 -12.96 4.93 14.16
N ARG A 130 -11.85 4.34 13.74
CA ARG A 130 -11.21 4.62 12.45
C ARG A 130 -11.30 3.46 11.49
N LYS A 131 -11.38 3.80 10.21
CA LYS A 131 -11.23 2.83 9.15
C LYS A 131 -9.76 2.55 8.95
N VAL A 132 -9.43 1.27 8.89
CA VAL A 132 -8.08 0.80 8.61
C VAL A 132 -8.17 -0.16 7.44
N GLY A 133 -7.39 0.12 6.41
CA GLY A 133 -7.34 -0.65 5.19
C GLY A 133 -5.94 -1.17 4.92
N LEU A 134 -5.86 -2.35 4.32
CA LEU A 134 -4.63 -2.92 3.74
C LEU A 134 -4.82 -3.03 2.23
N LEU A 135 -3.92 -2.45 1.44
CA LEU A 135 -3.90 -2.53 -0.01
C LEU A 135 -2.72 -3.38 -0.48
N ALA A 136 -3.01 -4.58 -0.99
CA ALA A 136 -2.00 -5.60 -1.27
C ALA A 136 -2.48 -6.58 -2.34
N PHE A 137 -1.64 -7.53 -2.75
CA PHE A 137 -2.07 -8.79 -3.35
C PHE A 137 -2.52 -9.71 -2.22
N ARG A 138 -3.83 -10.01 -2.14
CA ARG A 138 -4.45 -10.69 -0.99
C ARG A 138 -3.78 -12.04 -0.66
N GLU A 139 -3.30 -12.76 -1.67
CA GLU A 139 -2.64 -14.06 -1.56
C GLU A 139 -1.24 -14.02 -0.94
N PHE A 140 -0.60 -12.84 -0.89
CA PHE A 140 0.73 -12.65 -0.29
C PHE A 140 0.69 -11.91 1.04
N VAL A 141 -0.50 -11.56 1.53
CA VAL A 141 -0.69 -10.95 2.84
C VAL A 141 -0.46 -11.98 3.95
N ASN A 142 0.18 -11.57 5.03
CA ASN A 142 0.36 -12.40 6.22
C ASN A 142 -1.01 -12.89 6.76
N ALA A 143 -1.13 -14.20 7.05
CA ALA A 143 -2.36 -14.81 7.53
C ALA A 143 -2.97 -14.13 8.76
N LYS A 144 -2.15 -13.51 9.63
CA LYS A 144 -2.62 -12.77 10.80
C LYS A 144 -3.44 -11.52 10.44
N PHE A 145 -3.19 -10.87 9.31
CA PHE A 145 -4.04 -9.77 8.85
C PHE A 145 -5.44 -10.27 8.48
N ALA A 146 -5.57 -11.48 7.94
CA ALA A 146 -6.87 -12.05 7.62
C ALA A 146 -7.75 -12.22 8.88
N GLU A 147 -7.15 -12.58 10.02
CA GLU A 147 -7.84 -12.67 11.31
C GLU A 147 -8.34 -11.29 11.80
N LEU A 148 -7.67 -10.20 11.42
CA LEU A 148 -8.09 -8.84 11.75
C LEU A 148 -9.29 -8.33 10.94
N GLY A 149 -9.70 -9.04 9.89
CA GLY A 149 -10.92 -8.70 9.16
C GLY A 149 -12.16 -8.67 10.05
N ALA A 150 -12.25 -9.61 11.01
CA ALA A 150 -13.33 -9.64 12.01
C ALA A 150 -13.29 -8.45 12.99
N ARG A 151 -12.17 -7.73 13.06
CA ARG A 151 -11.96 -6.52 13.87
C ARG A 151 -12.08 -5.23 13.06
N GLY A 152 -12.52 -5.31 11.80
CA GLY A 152 -12.77 -4.15 10.95
C GLY A 152 -11.63 -3.77 10.01
N LEU A 153 -10.58 -4.60 9.88
CA LEU A 153 -9.57 -4.39 8.83
C LEU A 153 -10.17 -4.68 7.46
N GLU A 154 -10.22 -3.68 6.59
CA GLU A 154 -10.63 -3.84 5.20
C GLU A 154 -9.42 -4.21 4.35
N THR A 155 -9.47 -5.29 3.57
CA THR A 155 -8.36 -5.68 2.67
C THR A 155 -8.76 -5.51 1.22
N PHE A 156 -7.99 -4.72 0.49
CA PHE A 156 -8.19 -4.37 -0.91
C PHE A 156 -7.09 -4.96 -1.79
N ASP A 157 -7.47 -5.42 -2.97
CA ASP A 157 -6.58 -6.00 -3.96
C ASP A 157 -6.02 -4.92 -4.90
N LEU A 158 -4.68 -4.88 -5.06
CA LEU A 158 -4.00 -3.91 -5.92
C LEU A 158 -4.47 -3.96 -7.39
N GLU A 159 -4.80 -5.14 -7.91
CA GLU A 159 -5.21 -5.31 -9.29
C GLU A 159 -6.72 -5.27 -9.46
N GLY A 160 -7.47 -5.99 -8.61
CA GLY A 160 -8.91 -6.13 -8.69
C GLY A 160 -9.67 -4.87 -8.27
N ASP A 161 -9.30 -4.29 -7.13
CA ASP A 161 -10.01 -3.16 -6.52
C ASP A 161 -9.41 -1.83 -6.96
N ALA A 162 -8.09 -1.67 -6.79
CA ALA A 162 -7.40 -0.42 -7.12
C ALA A 162 -7.12 -0.26 -8.62
N ASN A 163 -7.33 -1.32 -9.42
CA ASN A 163 -7.04 -1.34 -10.85
C ASN A 163 -5.63 -0.80 -11.17
N ALA A 164 -4.64 -1.12 -10.33
CA ALA A 164 -3.34 -0.46 -10.38
C ALA A 164 -2.50 -0.87 -11.60
N PHE A 165 -2.93 -1.83 -12.41
CA PHE A 165 -2.14 -2.36 -13.53
C PHE A 165 -2.81 -2.12 -14.88
N THR A 166 -2.00 -1.99 -15.93
CA THR A 166 -2.49 -1.82 -17.31
C THR A 166 -2.77 -3.14 -18.01
N THR A 167 -2.21 -4.22 -17.50
CA THR A 167 -2.38 -5.58 -17.99
C THR A 167 -2.74 -6.49 -16.83
N LEU A 168 -3.38 -7.62 -17.15
CA LEU A 168 -3.63 -8.66 -16.17
C LEU A 168 -2.30 -9.34 -15.79
N LEU A 169 -2.12 -9.52 -14.50
CA LEU A 169 -0.94 -10.14 -13.92
C LEU A 169 -1.06 -11.67 -13.97
N PRO A 170 0.05 -12.39 -14.24
CA PRO A 170 0.05 -13.86 -14.31
C PRO A 170 0.06 -14.50 -12.91
N ARG A 171 -0.95 -14.18 -12.09
CA ARG A 171 -1.08 -14.67 -10.71
C ARG A 171 -2.36 -15.49 -10.51
N VAL A 172 -2.33 -16.36 -9.50
CA VAL A 172 -3.49 -17.15 -9.08
C VAL A 172 -4.00 -16.57 -7.76
N ARG A 173 -5.27 -16.20 -7.74
CA ARG A 173 -5.95 -15.66 -6.54
C ARG A 173 -7.31 -16.31 -6.36
N ILE A 174 -7.82 -16.21 -5.14
CA ILE A 174 -9.23 -16.52 -4.86
C ILE A 174 -10.07 -15.33 -5.34
N ILE A 175 -11.03 -15.59 -6.22
CA ILE A 175 -11.96 -14.58 -6.75
C ILE A 175 -13.34 -14.93 -6.20
N PRO A 176 -13.97 -14.05 -5.41
CA PRO A 176 -15.37 -14.21 -5.03
C PRO A 176 -16.24 -14.33 -6.26
N LEU A 177 -17.24 -15.22 -6.24
CA LEU A 177 -18.05 -15.51 -7.42
C LEU A 177 -18.80 -14.27 -7.92
N GLU A 178 -19.17 -13.39 -7.01
CA GLU A 178 -19.79 -12.09 -7.27
C GLU A 178 -18.86 -11.08 -7.97
N GLU A 179 -17.54 -11.24 -7.83
CA GLU A 179 -16.52 -10.41 -8.52
C GLU A 179 -16.05 -11.05 -9.84
N PHE A 180 -16.46 -12.29 -10.13
CA PHE A 180 -15.97 -13.03 -11.29
C PHE A 180 -16.54 -12.49 -12.60
N ASP A 181 -15.65 -11.95 -13.43
CA ASP A 181 -15.94 -11.58 -14.82
C ASP A 181 -15.17 -12.51 -15.76
N PRO A 182 -15.85 -13.43 -16.47
CA PRO A 182 -15.19 -14.36 -17.38
C PRO A 182 -14.50 -13.66 -18.55
N LEU A 183 -14.94 -12.45 -18.96
CA LEU A 183 -14.32 -11.71 -20.06
C LEU A 183 -12.90 -11.23 -19.73
N ARG A 184 -12.51 -11.21 -18.45
CA ARG A 184 -11.13 -10.94 -18.05
C ARG A 184 -10.20 -12.12 -18.33
N TYR A 185 -10.71 -13.31 -18.65
CA TYR A 185 -9.92 -14.54 -18.80
C TYR A 185 -9.99 -15.15 -20.22
N LEU A 186 -10.68 -14.49 -21.15
CA LEU A 186 -10.85 -14.89 -22.55
C LEU A 186 -10.11 -13.93 -23.48
#